data_AF-A0AB37J0M7-F1
#
_entry.id   AF-A0AB37J0M7-F1
#
_cell.length_a   1.000
_cell.length_b   1.000
_cell.length_c   1.000
_cell.angle_alpha   90.00
_cell.angle_beta   90.00
_cell.angle_gamma   90.00
#
_symmetry.space_group_name_H-M   'P 1'
#
loop_
_entity.id
_entity.type
_entity.pdbx_description
1 polymer ?
#
loop_
_entity_poly.entity_id
_entity_poly.type
_entity_poly.pdbx_seq_one_letter_code
_entity_poly.pdbx_strand_id
1 'polypeptide(L)'
;MKSELMKVLDDFSVEEAYYAAGEAIPTFVIVSMEPENLLQKIGEMEEIEADIIVISPDERKKLESADSDMSRVVMSVIESGEKLL
;
A
#
# COMPACT_ATOMS: atom_id res chain seq x y z
N MET A 1 -8.77 -9.40 6.80
CA MET A 1 -7.95 -8.56 5.90
C MET A 1 -8.08 -7.05 6.12
N LYS A 2 -9.03 -6.30 5.51
CA LYS A 2 -9.01 -4.82 5.53
C LYS A 2 -9.02 -4.24 6.94
N SER A 3 -9.95 -4.68 7.79
CA SER A 3 -10.05 -4.17 9.17
C SER A 3 -8.84 -4.54 10.04
N GLU A 4 -8.12 -5.61 9.74
CA GLU A 4 -6.91 -5.99 10.49
C GLU A 4 -5.72 -5.15 10.05
N LEU A 5 -5.55 -4.97 8.73
CA LEU A 5 -4.52 -4.10 8.20
C LEU A 5 -4.70 -2.67 8.72
N MET A 6 -5.93 -2.12 8.70
CA MET A 6 -6.20 -0.77 9.22
C MET A 6 -5.82 -0.61 10.69
N LYS A 7 -6.05 -1.62 11.54
CA LYS A 7 -5.61 -1.58 12.94
C LYS A 7 -4.10 -1.50 13.09
N VAL A 8 -3.34 -2.15 12.19
CA VAL A 8 -1.90 -2.01 12.17
C VAL A 8 -1.50 -0.63 11.69
N LEU A 9 -2.17 -0.09 10.66
CA LEU A 9 -1.86 1.25 10.15
C LEU A 9 -2.06 2.34 11.20
N ASP A 10 -2.99 2.17 12.15
CA ASP A 10 -3.23 3.11 13.26
C ASP A 10 -1.99 3.33 14.15
N ASP A 11 -1.07 2.36 14.22
CA ASP A 11 0.16 2.45 15.01
C ASP A 11 1.33 3.10 14.24
N PHE A 12 1.13 3.48 12.97
CA PHE A 12 2.17 4.03 12.10
C PHE A 12 1.78 5.39 11.52
N SER A 13 2.80 6.17 11.12
CA SER A 13 2.59 7.43 10.42
C SER A 13 2.29 7.20 8.94
N VAL A 14 1.05 6.81 8.63
CA VAL A 14 0.51 6.60 7.28
C VAL A 14 -0.16 7.89 6.76
N GLU A 15 0.23 8.33 5.57
CA GLU A 15 -0.38 9.49 4.91
C GLU A 15 -1.58 9.09 4.05
N GLU A 16 -1.47 7.97 3.34
CA GLU A 16 -2.49 7.50 2.40
C GLU A 16 -2.52 5.97 2.36
N ALA A 17 -3.71 5.39 2.20
CA ALA A 17 -3.86 3.96 1.96
C ALA A 17 -4.92 3.69 0.90
N TYR A 18 -4.60 2.82 -0.04
CA TYR A 18 -5.45 2.46 -1.17
C TYR A 18 -5.61 0.95 -1.27
N TYR A 19 -6.78 0.53 -1.73
CA TYR A 19 -7.13 -0.86 -1.92
C TYR A 19 -7.72 -1.10 -3.31
N ALA A 20 -7.15 -2.05 -4.02
CA ALA A 20 -7.77 -2.64 -5.21
C ALA A 20 -8.15 -4.08 -4.90
N ALA A 21 -9.39 -4.46 -5.17
CA ALA A 21 -9.83 -5.85 -4.97
C ALA A 21 -9.09 -6.84 -5.89
N GLY A 22 -8.53 -6.35 -7.01
CA GLY A 22 -7.83 -7.18 -8.00
C GLY A 22 -8.75 -8.22 -8.66
N GLU A 23 -8.31 -8.80 -9.78
CA GLU A 23 -9.01 -9.95 -10.38
C GLU A 23 -8.51 -11.30 -9.79
N ALA A 24 -7.30 -11.33 -9.22
CA ALA A 24 -6.66 -12.55 -8.71
C ALA A 24 -6.24 -12.46 -7.24
N ILE A 25 -5.50 -11.42 -6.87
CA ILE A 25 -5.06 -11.14 -5.49
C ILE A 25 -5.36 -9.67 -5.20
N PRO A 26 -5.97 -9.34 -4.06
CA PRO A 26 -6.18 -7.95 -3.68
C PRO A 26 -4.85 -7.25 -3.44
N THR A 27 -4.77 -5.98 -3.80
CA THR A 27 -3.55 -5.17 -3.67
C THR A 27 -3.80 -3.98 -2.75
N PHE A 28 -2.90 -3.77 -1.80
CA PHE A 28 -2.84 -2.57 -0.98
C PHE A 28 -1.61 -1.75 -1.37
N VAL A 29 -1.82 -0.44 -1.52
CA VAL A 29 -0.74 0.54 -1.65
C VAL A 29 -0.83 1.47 -0.45
N ILE A 30 0.24 1.55 0.32
CA ILE A 30 0.31 2.34 1.55
C ILE A 30 1.46 3.34 1.44
N VAL A 31 1.16 4.61 1.69
CA VAL A 31 2.15 5.69 1.76
C VAL A 31 2.45 5.96 3.23
N SER A 32 3.67 5.66 3.67
CA SER A 32 4.08 5.74 5.07
C SER A 32 5.41 6.45 5.24
N MET A 33 5.57 7.20 6.33
CA MET A 33 6.86 7.79 6.72
C MET A 33 7.90 6.73 7.14
N GLU A 34 7.44 5.51 7.45
CA GLU A 34 8.27 4.40 7.95
C GLU A 34 8.00 3.11 7.14
N PRO A 35 8.30 3.08 5.83
CA PRO A 35 7.85 2.03 4.94
C PRO A 35 8.42 0.65 5.28
N GLU A 36 9.70 0.57 5.64
CA GLU A 36 10.37 -0.70 5.99
C GLU A 36 9.81 -1.30 7.28
N ASN A 37 9.65 -0.49 8.33
CA ASN A 37 9.11 -0.92 9.61
C ASN A 37 7.67 -1.43 9.46
N LEU A 38 6.85 -0.70 8.69
CA LEU A 38 5.47 -1.07 8.45
C LEU A 38 5.37 -2.35 7.63
N LEU A 39 6.15 -2.48 6.56
CA LEU A 39 6.16 -3.69 5.73
C LEU A 39 6.60 -4.92 6.54
N GLN A 40 7.62 -4.77 7.39
CA GLN A 40 8.04 -5.83 8.29
C GLN A 40 6.92 -6.21 9.24
N LYS A 41 6.22 -5.23 9.84
CA LYS A 41 5.15 -5.51 10.79
C LYS A 41 3.96 -6.24 10.15
N ILE A 42 3.61 -5.84 8.94
CA ILE A 42 2.58 -6.50 8.14
C ILE A 42 3.01 -7.92 7.77
N GLY A 43 4.29 -8.13 7.41
CA GLY A 43 4.82 -9.46 7.07
C GLY A 43 4.83 -10.46 8.24
N GLU A 44 4.75 -9.99 9.49
CA GLU A 44 4.54 -10.84 10.67
C GLU A 44 3.10 -11.37 10.78
N MET A 45 2.16 -10.83 10.01
CA MET A 45 0.76 -11.25 10.01
C MET A 45 0.57 -12.41 9.03
N GLU A 46 0.39 -13.62 9.54
CA GLU A 46 0.17 -14.82 8.71
C GLU A 46 -1.20 -14.82 7.97
N GLU A 47 -2.11 -13.91 8.33
CA GLU A 47 -3.52 -13.95 7.88
C GLU A 47 -3.84 -13.03 6.68
N ILE A 48 -2.88 -12.26 6.16
CA ILE A 48 -3.14 -11.33 5.06
C ILE A 48 -2.73 -11.94 3.71
N GLU A 49 -3.71 -12.48 2.99
CA GLU A 49 -3.57 -12.93 1.60
C GLU A 49 -3.78 -11.76 0.62
N ALA A 50 -2.84 -10.81 0.59
CA ALA A 50 -2.87 -9.66 -0.30
C ALA A 50 -1.47 -9.24 -0.73
N ASP A 51 -1.36 -8.64 -1.92
CA ASP A 51 -0.15 -7.93 -2.32
C ASP A 51 -0.08 -6.61 -1.55
N ILE A 52 1.01 -6.40 -0.82
CA ILE A 52 1.19 -5.19 -0.02
C ILE A 52 2.42 -4.44 -0.51
N ILE A 53 2.17 -3.23 -0.98
CA ILE A 53 3.19 -2.31 -1.47
C ILE A 53 3.21 -1.13 -0.51
N VAL A 54 4.33 -0.97 0.19
CA VAL A 54 4.54 0.17 1.08
C VAL A 54 5.61 1.06 0.48
N ILE A 55 5.29 2.34 0.31
CA ILE A 55 6.19 3.34 -0.26
C ILE A 55 6.28 4.57 0.66
N SER A 56 7.38 5.29 0.57
CA SER A 56 7.53 6.60 1.21
C SER A 56 6.79 7.71 0.43
N PRO A 57 6.46 8.84 1.08
CA PRO A 57 5.92 10.01 0.38
C PRO A 57 6.81 10.52 -0.75
N ASP A 58 8.13 10.39 -0.61
CA ASP A 58 9.09 10.80 -1.65
C ASP A 58 9.07 9.84 -2.85
N GLU A 59 8.90 8.54 -2.62
CA GLU A 59 8.67 7.56 -3.70
C GLU A 59 7.35 7.82 -4.40
N ARG A 60 6.28 8.13 -3.65
CA ARG A 60 4.98 8.49 -4.23
C ARG A 60 5.06 9.65 -5.22
N LYS A 61 5.87 10.67 -4.92
CA LYS A 61 6.13 11.79 -5.85
C LYS A 61 6.91 11.36 -7.07
N LYS A 62 7.91 10.48 -6.91
CA LYS A 62 8.73 9.98 -8.02
C LYS A 62 7.90 9.12 -8.99
N LEU A 63 6.92 8.37 -8.48
CA LEU A 63 6.05 7.51 -9.29
C LEU A 63 5.30 8.27 -10.39
N GLU A 64 4.96 9.54 -10.18
CA GLU A 64 4.25 10.38 -11.17
C GLU A 64 5.08 10.61 -12.44
N SER A 65 6.40 10.46 -12.34
CA SER A 65 7.34 10.67 -13.44
C SER A 65 8.05 9.38 -13.88
N ALA A 66 7.77 8.25 -13.22
CA ALA A 66 8.44 6.98 -13.47
C ALA A 66 7.70 6.15 -14.53
N ASP A 67 8.40 5.77 -15.59
CA ASP A 67 7.85 4.93 -16.67
C ASP A 67 8.34 3.48 -16.56
N SER A 68 8.00 2.82 -15.44
CA SER A 68 8.26 1.40 -15.22
C SER A 68 6.94 0.64 -15.08
N ASP A 69 6.93 -0.65 -15.40
CA ASP A 69 5.71 -1.44 -15.26
C ASP A 69 5.20 -1.49 -13.80
N MET A 70 6.13 -1.52 -12.83
CA MET A 70 5.77 -1.47 -11.41
C MET A 70 5.15 -0.13 -11.01
N SER A 71 5.68 1.00 -11.51
CA SER A 71 5.10 2.31 -11.22
C SER A 71 3.70 2.45 -11.79
N ARG A 72 3.42 1.88 -12.98
CA ARG A 72 2.08 1.84 -13.57
C ARG A 72 1.08 1.04 -12.71
N VAL A 73 1.49 -0.10 -12.15
CA VAL A 73 0.63 -0.89 -11.26
C VAL A 73 0.28 -0.11 -10.00
N VAL A 74 1.27 0.48 -9.34
CA VAL A 74 1.05 1.26 -8.12
C VAL A 74 0.16 2.47 -8.40
N MET A 75 0.43 3.21 -9.47
CA MET A 75 -0.39 4.37 -9.87
C MET A 75 -1.82 3.96 -10.21
N SER A 76 -2.02 2.83 -10.90
CA SER A 76 -3.36 2.32 -11.21
C SER A 76 -4.18 2.06 -9.94
N VAL A 77 -3.58 1.45 -8.92
CA VAL A 77 -4.25 1.22 -7.62
C VAL A 77 -4.56 2.54 -6.91
N ILE A 78 -3.66 3.52 -6.96
CA ILE A 78 -3.89 4.83 -6.35
C ILE A 78 -5.01 5.62 -7.07
N GLU A 79 -5.07 5.55 -8.40
CA GLU A 79 -6.03 6.31 -9.21
C GLU A 79 -7.43 5.68 -9.24
N SER A 80 -7.51 4.35 -9.26
CA SER A 80 -8.77 3.62 -9.46
C SER A 80 -9.20 2.78 -8.26
N GLY A 81 -8.33 2.59 -7.28
CA GLY A 81 -8.63 1.86 -6.05
C GLY A 81 -9.50 2.64 -5.07
N GLU A 82 -10.00 1.92 -4.08
CA GLU A 82 -10.72 2.47 -2.95
C GLU A 82 -9.72 3.12 -1.98
N LYS A 83 -9.87 4.43 -1.76
CA LYS A 83 -9.12 5.15 -0.73
C LYS A 83 -9.66 4.76 0.65
N LEU A 84 -8.78 4.24 1.51
CA LEU A 84 -9.10 3.81 2.87
C LEU A 84 -8.77 4.87 3.92
N LEU A 85 -7.77 5.71 3.66
CA LEU A 85 -7.27 6.77 4.52
C LEU A 85 -6.85 7.97 3.67
#